data_AF-A0A2M7CPZ5-F1
#
_entry.id   AF-A0A2M7CPZ5-F1
#
_cell.length_a   1.000
_cell.length_b   1.000
_cell.length_c   1.000
_cell.angle_alpha   90.00
_cell.angle_beta   90.00
_cell.angle_gamma   90.00
#
_symmetry.space_group_name_H-M   'P 1'
#
loop_
_entity.id
_entity.type
_entity.pdbx_description
1 polymer ?
#
loop_
_entity_poly.entity_id
_entity_poly.type
_entity_poly.pdbx_seq_one_letter_code
_entity_poly.pdbx_strand_id
1 'polypeptide(L)'
;MKQDARNKIQIVPDTTGRRLHDKFTRGEPLLPKERQQLESWYVRQDAIENEALSFSAGGGKIAALRAQLDAAQARLIMDMQNIQKITLENEALRKENAVLRRKLMRRQKTNPE
;
A
#
# COMPACT_ATOMS: atom_id res chain seq x y z
N MET A 1 -50.69 -6.84 19.91
CA MET A 1 -50.10 -5.55 19.50
C MET A 1 -48.61 -5.74 19.29
N LYS A 2 -48.10 -5.56 18.07
CA LYS A 2 -46.74 -5.13 17.72
C LYS A 2 -46.61 -5.19 16.20
N GLN A 3 -47.20 -4.19 15.55
CA GLN A 3 -46.82 -3.82 14.19
C GLN A 3 -45.53 -3.01 14.33
N ASP A 4 -44.37 -3.68 14.36
CA ASP A 4 -43.11 -2.99 14.08
C ASP A 4 -43.08 -2.68 12.60
N ALA A 5 -43.70 -1.55 12.29
CA ALA A 5 -43.67 -0.92 10.99
C ALA A 5 -42.21 -0.82 10.56
N ARG A 6 -41.86 -1.61 9.54
CA ARG A 6 -40.66 -1.46 8.74
C ARG A 6 -40.58 0.02 8.35
N ASN A 7 -39.77 0.75 9.12
CA ASN A 7 -39.58 2.17 9.01
C ASN A 7 -38.98 2.40 7.63
N LYS A 8 -39.82 2.84 6.68
CA LYS A 8 -39.38 3.22 5.34
C LYS A 8 -38.30 4.27 5.55
N ILE A 9 -37.03 3.92 5.32
CA ILE A 9 -35.93 4.86 5.30
C ILE A 9 -36.28 5.86 4.18
N GLN A 10 -36.93 6.96 4.55
CA GLN A 10 -37.20 8.04 3.62
C GLN A 10 -35.84 8.60 3.24
N ILE A 11 -35.54 8.60 1.94
CA ILE A 11 -34.35 9.27 1.42
C ILE A 11 -34.57 10.77 1.63
N VAL A 12 -33.99 11.31 2.70
CA VAL A 12 -34.05 12.74 3.00
C VAL A 12 -32.98 13.46 2.17
N PRO A 13 -33.35 14.43 1.32
CA PRO A 13 -32.39 15.25 0.58
C PRO A 13 -31.45 16.00 1.52
N ASP A 14 -30.19 16.17 1.12
CA ASP A 14 -29.16 16.74 2.01
C ASP A 14 -29.50 18.19 2.45
N THR A 15 -30.11 18.97 1.55
CA THR A 15 -30.61 20.32 1.85
C THR A 15 -31.69 20.33 2.93
N THR A 16 -32.54 19.30 2.98
CA THR A 16 -33.59 19.16 3.98
C THR A 16 -33.01 18.71 5.32
N GLY A 17 -32.08 17.75 5.29
CA GLY A 17 -31.36 17.28 6.48
C GLY A 17 -30.60 18.40 7.18
N ARG A 18 -29.82 19.20 6.44
CA ARG A 18 -29.10 20.36 6.99
C ARG A 18 -30.02 21.41 7.60
N ARG A 19 -31.13 21.75 6.94
CA ARG A 19 -32.10 22.71 7.47
C ARG A 19 -32.73 22.21 8.79
N LEU A 20 -33.04 20.92 8.87
CA LEU A 20 -33.58 20.31 10.09
C LEU A 20 -32.54 20.23 11.21
N HIS A 21 -31.28 19.94 10.86
CA HIS A 21 -30.14 19.98 11.78
C HIS A 21 -29.93 21.39 12.35
N ASP A 22 -29.95 22.42 11.51
CA ASP A 22 -29.82 23.83 11.93
C ASP A 22 -30.97 24.23 12.86
N LYS A 23 -32.20 23.84 12.52
CA LYS A 23 -33.38 24.09 13.36
C LYS A 23 -33.26 23.41 14.73
N PHE A 24 -32.83 22.15 14.74
CA PHE A 24 -32.63 21.37 15.97
C PHE A 24 -31.52 21.94 16.86
N THR A 25 -30.37 22.29 16.27
CA THR A 25 -29.22 22.86 17.01
C THR A 25 -29.49 24.25 17.56
N ARG A 26 -30.38 25.02 16.91
CA ARG A 26 -30.90 26.30 17.44
C ARG A 26 -31.96 26.13 18.53
N GLY A 27 -32.35 24.89 18.86
CA GLY A 27 -33.34 24.59 19.89
C GLY A 27 -34.78 24.82 19.46
N GLU A 28 -35.05 25.01 18.16
CA GLU A 28 -36.42 25.15 17.67
C GLU A 28 -37.16 23.80 17.69
N PRO A 29 -38.46 23.80 18.03
CA PRO A 29 -39.22 22.56 18.10
C PRO A 29 -39.38 21.94 16.71
N LEU A 30 -39.01 20.65 16.61
CA LEU A 30 -39.27 19.81 15.46
C LEU A 30 -40.55 19.00 15.66
N LEU A 31 -41.39 18.93 14.63
CA LEU A 31 -42.53 18.02 14.61
C LEU A 31 -42.06 16.55 14.62
N PRO A 32 -42.89 15.59 15.09
CA PRO A 32 -42.51 14.17 15.11
C PRO A 32 -42.02 13.63 13.76
N LYS A 33 -42.65 14.08 12.66
CA LYS A 33 -42.25 13.74 11.30
C LYS A 33 -40.90 14.35 10.90
N GLU A 34 -40.64 15.60 11.30
CA GLU A 34 -39.35 16.28 11.06
C GLU A 34 -38.23 15.60 11.85
N ARG A 35 -38.51 15.15 13.08
CA ARG A 35 -37.56 14.40 13.90
C ARG A 35 -37.17 13.07 13.24
N GLN A 36 -38.15 12.33 12.72
CA GLN A 36 -37.90 11.07 11.99
C GLN A 36 -37.07 11.29 10.72
N GLN A 37 -37.29 12.41 10.02
CA GLN A 37 -36.50 12.79 8.85
C GLN A 37 -35.06 13.16 9.23
N LEU A 38 -34.86 13.91 10.32
CA LEU A 38 -33.53 14.24 10.83
C LEU A 38 -32.75 13.00 11.25
N GLU A 39 -33.39 12.07 11.97
CA GLU A 39 -32.79 10.81 12.39
C GLU A 39 -32.40 9.93 11.19
N SER A 40 -33.27 9.84 10.18
CA SER A 40 -32.96 9.11 8.93
C SER A 40 -31.79 9.75 8.17
N TRP A 41 -31.64 11.08 8.25
CA TRP A 41 -30.51 11.78 7.65
C TRP A 41 -29.20 11.54 8.42
N TYR A 42 -29.21 11.54 9.75
CA TYR A 42 -28.03 11.19 10.55
C TYR A 42 -27.56 9.76 10.31
N VAL A 43 -28.47 8.78 10.29
CA VAL A 43 -28.14 7.38 9.98
C VAL A 43 -27.43 7.26 8.63
N ARG A 44 -27.83 8.07 7.64
CA ARG A 44 -27.18 8.11 6.33
C ARG A 44 -25.81 8.77 6.40
N GLN A 45 -25.65 9.87 7.14
CA GLN A 45 -24.34 10.53 7.31
C GLN A 45 -23.35 9.60 8.01
N ASP A 46 -23.76 8.96 9.10
CA ASP A 46 -22.95 7.98 9.82
C ASP A 46 -22.48 6.85 8.89
N ALA A 47 -23.36 6.35 8.02
CA ALA A 47 -23.00 5.32 7.04
C ALA A 47 -21.95 5.80 6.03
N ILE A 48 -22.09 7.03 5.51
CA ILE A 48 -21.14 7.64 4.58
C ILE A 48 -19.79 7.89 5.26
N GLU A 49 -19.79 8.40 6.49
CA GLU A 49 -18.59 8.64 7.27
C GLU A 49 -17.85 7.34 7.58
N ASN A 50 -18.58 6.29 7.97
CA ASN A 50 -18.01 5.00 8.27
C ASN A 50 -17.39 4.32 7.02
N GLU A 51 -18.01 4.52 5.85
CA GLU A 51 -17.45 4.06 4.56
C GLU A 51 -16.16 4.82 4.21
N ALA A 52 -16.13 6.15 4.39
CA ALA A 52 -14.95 6.96 4.13
C ALA A 52 -13.78 6.61 5.08
N LEU A 53 -14.07 6.37 6.36
CA LEU A 53 -13.09 5.92 7.35
C LEU A 53 -12.55 4.53 7.02
N SER A 54 -13.42 3.63 6.53
CA SER A 54 -13.02 2.29 6.08
C SER A 54 -12.14 2.33 4.83
N PHE A 55 -12.37 3.27 3.91
CA PHE A 55 -11.52 3.47 2.73
C PHE A 55 -10.13 4.03 3.10
N SER A 56 -10.07 4.92 4.10
CA SER A 56 -8.82 5.44 4.67
C SER A 56 -7.96 4.34 5.34
N ALA A 57 -8.57 3.21 5.75
CA ALA A 57 -7.87 2.06 6.31
C ALA A 57 -6.98 1.28 5.31
N GLY A 58 -6.73 1.82 4.11
CA GLY A 58 -5.76 1.34 3.12
C GLY A 58 -4.29 1.25 3.59
N GLY A 59 -4.01 1.38 4.89
CA GLY A 59 -2.70 1.19 5.50
C GLY A 59 -2.07 -0.17 5.21
N GLY A 60 -2.88 -1.22 5.02
CA GLY A 60 -2.38 -2.55 4.63
C GLY A 60 -1.68 -2.57 3.26
N LYS A 61 -2.19 -1.78 2.29
CA LYS A 61 -1.58 -1.68 0.94
C LYS A 61 -0.26 -0.92 0.98
N ILE A 62 -0.18 0.15 1.78
CA ILE A 62 1.05 0.92 1.94
C ILE A 62 2.11 0.09 2.68
N ALA A 63 1.73 -0.64 3.73
CA ALA A 63 2.65 -1.52 4.44
C ALA A 63 3.19 -2.64 3.53
N ALA A 64 2.33 -3.25 2.71
CA ALA A 64 2.75 -4.27 1.73
C ALA A 64 3.71 -3.70 0.68
N LEU A 65 3.46 -2.49 0.17
CA LEU A 65 4.35 -1.82 -0.77
C LEU A 65 5.72 -1.48 -0.14
N ARG A 66 5.74 -1.05 1.13
CA ARG A 66 6.99 -0.81 1.86
C ARG A 66 7.80 -2.10 2.03
N ALA A 67 7.15 -3.19 2.43
CA ALA A 67 7.81 -4.48 2.56
C ALA A 67 8.40 -4.98 1.23
N GLN A 68 7.69 -4.76 0.11
CA GLN A 68 8.20 -5.08 -1.23
C GLN A 68 9.41 -4.23 -1.61
N LEU A 69 9.39 -2.94 -1.27
CA LEU A 69 10.53 -2.04 -1.51
C LEU A 69 11.76 -2.47 -0.70
N ASP A 70 11.58 -2.77 0.58
CA ASP A 70 12.67 -3.22 1.47
C ASP A 70 13.29 -4.54 0.97
N ALA A 71 12.44 -5.48 0.54
CA ALA A 71 12.91 -6.75 -0.04
C ALA A 71 13.68 -6.54 -1.36
N ALA A 72 13.21 -5.64 -2.23
CA ALA A 72 13.90 -5.32 -3.48
C ALA A 72 15.25 -4.66 -3.23
N GLN A 73 15.33 -3.76 -2.24
CA GLN A 73 16.58 -3.11 -1.85
C GLN A 73 17.59 -4.13 -1.29
N ALA A 74 17.15 -5.01 -0.39
CA ALA A 74 17.99 -6.09 0.13
C ALA A 74 18.52 -6.99 -1.00
N ARG A 75 17.68 -7.30 -1.99
CA ARG A 75 18.09 -8.10 -3.14
C ARG A 75 19.16 -7.41 -3.99
N LEU A 76 18.99 -6.13 -4.29
CA LEU A 76 19.97 -5.35 -5.04
C LEU A 76 21.34 -5.29 -4.35
N ILE A 77 21.35 -5.15 -3.03
CA ILE A 77 22.59 -5.15 -2.24
C ILE A 77 23.31 -6.50 -2.36
N MET A 78 22.57 -7.61 -2.19
CA MET A 78 23.15 -8.95 -2.34
C MET A 78 23.69 -9.20 -3.74
N ASP A 79 22.93 -8.81 -4.77
CA ASP A 79 23.34 -9.00 -6.16
C ASP A 79 24.60 -8.16 -6.49
N MET A 80 24.71 -6.94 -5.95
CA MET A 80 25.91 -6.11 -6.11
C MET A 80 27.13 -6.74 -5.42
N GLN A 81 26.97 -7.29 -4.21
CA GLN A 81 28.04 -8.02 -3.52
C GLN A 81 28.50 -9.25 -4.32
N ASN A 82 27.56 -9.99 -4.91
CA ASN A 82 27.87 -11.13 -5.78
C ASN A 82 28.64 -10.72 -7.03
N ILE A 83 28.22 -9.63 -7.69
CA ILE A 83 28.92 -9.09 -8.87
C ILE A 83 30.35 -8.70 -8.50
N GLN A 84 30.56 -8.02 -7.37
CA GLN A 84 31.89 -7.65 -6.90
C GLN A 84 32.77 -8.89 -6.66
N LYS A 85 32.23 -9.90 -5.98
CA LYS A 85 32.93 -11.16 -5.73
C LYS A 85 33.35 -11.84 -7.04
N ILE A 86 32.41 -12.02 -7.97
CA ILE A 86 32.67 -12.65 -9.28
C ILE A 86 33.69 -11.85 -10.08
N THR A 87 33.67 -10.52 -9.98
CA THR A 87 34.64 -9.65 -10.67
C THR A 87 36.05 -9.88 -10.15
N LEU A 88 36.23 -9.91 -8.82
CA LEU A 88 37.52 -10.19 -8.19
C LEU A 88 38.05 -11.59 -8.54
N GLU A 89 37.18 -12.61 -8.50
CA GLU A 89 37.53 -13.97 -8.88
C GLU A 89 37.96 -14.06 -10.36
N ASN A 90 37.24 -13.39 -11.26
CA ASN A 90 37.60 -13.33 -12.67
C ASN A 90 38.95 -12.65 -12.91
N GLU A 91 39.25 -11.57 -12.21
CA GLU A 91 40.55 -10.91 -12.31
C GLU A 91 41.69 -11.82 -11.84
N ALA A 92 41.50 -12.54 -10.74
CA ALA A 92 42.47 -13.52 -10.25
C ALA A 92 42.74 -14.63 -11.28
N LEU A 93 41.68 -15.22 -11.83
CA LEU A 93 41.77 -16.26 -12.87
C LEU A 93 42.44 -15.77 -14.15
N ARG A 94 42.21 -14.52 -14.55
CA ARG A 94 42.89 -13.90 -15.70
C ARG A 94 44.39 -13.76 -15.44
N LYS A 95 44.79 -13.34 -14.25
CA LYS A 95 46.22 -13.23 -13.87
C LYS A 95 46.89 -14.60 -13.86
N GLU A 96 46.24 -15.62 -13.30
CA GLU A 96 46.75 -16.98 -13.28
C GLU A 96 46.92 -17.55 -14.69
N ASN A 97 45.90 -17.40 -15.55
CA ASN A 97 45.99 -17.80 -16.96
C ASN A 97 47.17 -17.13 -17.68
N ALA A 98 47.38 -15.82 -17.45
CA ALA A 98 48.50 -15.12 -18.06
C ALA A 98 49.88 -15.64 -17.58
N VAL A 99 49.99 -16.06 -16.31
CA VAL A 99 51.20 -16.69 -15.79
C VAL A 99 51.41 -18.08 -16.40
N LEU A 100 50.36 -18.91 -16.44
CA LEU A 100 50.43 -20.26 -17.00
C LEU A 100 50.78 -20.24 -18.50
N ARG A 101 50.14 -19.37 -19.28
CA ARG A 101 50.47 -19.17 -20.71
C ARG A 101 51.92 -18.77 -20.92
N ARG A 102 52.46 -17.86 -20.09
CA ARG A 102 53.89 -17.49 -20.15
C ARG A 102 54.81 -18.66 -19.83
N LYS A 103 54.49 -19.49 -18.83
CA LYS A 103 55.28 -20.69 -18.50
C LYS A 103 55.28 -21.71 -19.64
N LEU A 104 54.13 -21.94 -20.28
CA LEU A 104 54.00 -22.84 -21.43
C LEU A 104 54.84 -22.36 -22.63
N MET A 105 54.74 -21.07 -22.99
CA MET A 105 55.56 -20.51 -24.07
C MET A 105 57.06 -20.61 -23.80
N ARG A 106 57.48 -20.42 -22.54
CA ARG A 106 58.89 -20.60 -22.15
C ARG A 106 59.33 -22.06 -22.30
N ARG A 107 58.52 -23.02 -21.85
CA ARG A 107 58.83 -24.45 -21.99
C ARG A 107 58.92 -24.89 -23.45
N GLN A 108 58.05 -24.39 -24.32
CA GLN A 108 58.11 -24.65 -25.77
C GLN A 108 59.38 -24.05 -26.41
N LYS A 109 59.81 -22.87 -25.96
CA LYS A 109 61.07 -22.25 -26.45
C LYS A 109 62.34 -22.97 -25.97
N THR A 110 62.31 -23.59 -24.79
CA THR A 110 63.47 -24.30 -24.21
C THR A 110 63.55 -25.77 -24.62
N ASN A 111 62.57 -26.28 -25.37
CA ASN A 111 62.59 -27.61 -25.95
C ASN A 111 62.37 -27.50 -27.47
N PRO A 112 63.32 -26.88 -28.21
CA PRO A 112 63.34 -27.04 -29.66
C PRO A 112 63.76 -28.48 -29.95
N GLU A 113 63.03 -29.15 -30.84
CA GLU A 113 63.44 -30.44 -31.42
C GLU A 113 64.84 -30.36 -32.05
#